data_AF-A0A921E3M4-F1
#
_entry.id   AF-A0A921E3M4-F1
#
_cell.length_a   1.000
_cell.length_b   1.000
_cell.length_c   1.000
_cell.angle_alpha   90.00
_cell.angle_beta   90.00
_cell.angle_gamma   90.00
#
_symmetry.space_group_name_H-M   'P 1'
#
loop_
_entity.id
_entity.type
_entity.pdbx_description
1 polymer ?
#
loop_
_entity_poly.entity_id
_entity_poly.type
_entity_poly.pdbx_seq_one_letter_code
_entity_poly.pdbx_strand_id
1 'polypeptide(L)'
;MLQDQSRNRTPMPAAQPPAGAARAKPRRARAEAGIARMLSERALPKPGSPEAMAAWRAACTEYDRLTRIGDGDYERLRIGASSTLWTPDKVRSAIAGDFSSAASSDEALAMASQSRAELQDLLVLTMRRDLQSEEAARNTRLHEMFALAYPDEVAPPAEVDAQEGADPIVAVIANHKAAYAAWLPHLRTVSDTLQTDPAFTALEAAAEAPKKREADAYASLAEVSPTTLAGLVALADYLPGAVLRNAVVDADNDAMKALTAMCSAVKALLGDDIGLRAALHERRARADEFLAEMERDGFLPYPADNPRSLLATDYAIRYEAERLLAIAQSAFDRRANAYAGFPTAERDRHLERLRAEYRLDQLAAVVDGSPMAASKLTDEILAGWREWANDPRHFDEEECEATRALSEKRYALIDAAEALPATQENLPAKTLALAWLGYVDLWWNGRARDDYGTDGRLALDIDTAISGRTLLKGY
;
A
#
# COMPACT_ATOMS: atom_id res chain seq x y z
N MET A 1 -60.95 39.81 12.37
CA MET A 1 -61.86 38.76 11.89
C MET A 1 -61.41 38.36 10.50
N LEU A 2 -60.63 37.29 10.39
CA LEU A 2 -60.19 36.70 9.13
C LEU A 2 -60.40 35.20 9.27
N GLN A 3 -61.25 34.67 8.39
CA GLN A 3 -61.80 33.33 8.46
C GLN A 3 -60.80 32.26 8.02
N ASP A 4 -60.77 31.24 8.85
CA ASP A 4 -60.30 29.87 8.74
C ASP A 4 -60.53 29.24 7.35
N GLN A 5 -59.45 28.75 6.73
CA GLN A 5 -59.49 27.79 5.62
C GLN A 5 -58.67 26.55 5.99
N SER A 6 -59.19 25.78 6.95
CA SER A 6 -58.82 24.38 7.14
C SER A 6 -59.28 23.54 5.94
N ARG A 7 -58.36 23.28 5.01
CA ARG A 7 -58.54 22.29 3.94
C ARG A 7 -58.22 20.90 4.47
N ASN A 8 -59.27 20.07 4.49
CA ASN A 8 -59.30 18.61 4.38
C ASN A 8 -57.97 17.96 3.94
N ARG A 9 -57.29 17.30 4.89
CA ARG A 9 -56.36 16.20 4.60
C ARG A 9 -57.03 14.88 4.97
N THR A 10 -57.46 14.15 3.96
CA THR A 10 -57.87 12.75 4.07
C THR A 10 -56.66 11.91 4.53
N PRO A 11 -56.79 11.05 5.55
CA PRO A 11 -55.68 10.21 5.98
C PRO A 11 -55.40 9.13 4.92
N MET A 12 -54.13 9.00 4.54
CA MET A 12 -53.66 7.87 3.72
C MET A 12 -53.85 6.55 4.48
N PRO A 13 -54.29 5.47 3.80
CA PRO A 13 -54.35 4.15 4.42
C PRO A 13 -52.94 3.63 4.68
N ALA A 14 -52.69 3.19 5.91
CA ALA A 14 -51.44 2.55 6.32
C ALA A 14 -51.20 1.29 5.46
N ALA A 15 -50.02 1.22 4.84
CA ALA A 15 -49.59 0.05 4.09
C ALA A 15 -49.52 -1.16 5.03
N GLN A 16 -50.31 -2.19 4.70
CA GLN A 16 -50.35 -3.46 5.40
C GLN A 16 -49.03 -4.21 5.11
N PRO A 17 -48.26 -4.63 6.13
CA PRO A 17 -47.01 -5.33 5.89
C PRO A 17 -47.26 -6.69 5.23
N PRO A 18 -46.39 -7.15 4.32
CA PRO A 18 -46.58 -8.41 3.61
C PRO A 18 -46.57 -9.59 4.58
N ALA A 19 -47.65 -10.36 4.55
CA ALA A 19 -47.80 -11.63 5.26
C ALA A 19 -46.81 -12.65 4.68
N GLY A 20 -45.61 -12.75 5.24
CA GLY A 20 -44.61 -13.70 4.75
C GLY A 20 -43.24 -13.70 5.42
N ALA A 21 -43.01 -12.95 6.50
CA ALA A 21 -41.76 -13.05 7.26
C ALA A 21 -41.76 -14.34 8.10
N ALA A 22 -41.29 -15.43 7.50
CA ALA A 22 -41.06 -16.70 8.17
C ALA A 22 -40.18 -16.48 9.42
N ARG A 23 -40.74 -16.80 10.60
CA ARG A 23 -40.04 -16.84 11.89
C ARG A 23 -38.89 -17.85 11.84
N ALA A 24 -37.72 -17.43 11.42
CA ALA A 24 -36.48 -18.14 11.68
C ALA A 24 -35.94 -17.77 13.07
N LYS A 25 -35.51 -18.80 13.83
CA LYS A 25 -34.49 -18.76 14.91
C LYS A 25 -34.88 -18.72 16.42
N PRO A 26 -35.89 -19.45 16.93
CA PRO A 26 -35.86 -19.85 18.35
C PRO A 26 -34.95 -21.06 18.62
N ARG A 27 -34.64 -21.90 17.61
CA ARG A 27 -33.80 -23.11 17.80
C ARG A 27 -32.30 -22.84 17.83
N ARG A 28 -31.80 -21.89 17.02
CA ARG A 28 -30.37 -21.54 16.96
C ARG A 28 -29.90 -20.84 18.24
N ALA A 29 -30.65 -19.83 18.70
CA ALA A 29 -30.37 -19.14 19.96
C ALA A 29 -30.37 -20.09 21.18
N ARG A 30 -31.22 -21.13 21.17
CA ARG A 30 -31.29 -22.12 22.26
C ARG A 30 -30.11 -23.12 22.22
N ALA A 31 -29.57 -23.41 21.04
CA ALA A 31 -28.37 -24.25 20.90
C ALA A 31 -27.10 -23.47 21.28
N GLU A 32 -26.97 -22.22 20.85
CA GLU A 32 -25.86 -21.32 21.19
C GLU A 32 -25.81 -21.06 22.72
N ALA A 33 -26.95 -20.81 23.36
CA ALA A 33 -27.04 -20.63 24.81
C ALA A 33 -26.71 -21.92 25.61
N GLY A 34 -26.99 -23.10 25.05
CA GLY A 34 -26.65 -24.38 25.68
C GLY A 34 -25.15 -24.68 25.65
N ILE A 35 -24.49 -24.36 24.54
CA ILE A 35 -23.03 -24.53 24.36
C ILE A 35 -22.27 -23.56 25.25
N ALA A 36 -22.69 -22.29 25.30
CA ALA A 36 -22.07 -21.27 26.17
C ALA A 36 -22.13 -21.66 27.66
N ARG A 37 -23.26 -22.22 28.11
CA ARG A 37 -23.44 -22.66 29.50
C ARG A 37 -22.65 -23.93 29.85
N MET A 38 -22.50 -24.86 28.91
CA MET A 38 -21.67 -26.06 29.12
C MET A 38 -20.18 -25.75 29.21
N LEU A 39 -19.71 -24.70 28.52
CA LEU A 39 -18.31 -24.30 28.52
C LEU A 39 -17.92 -23.43 29.72
N SER A 40 -18.88 -22.78 30.40
CA SER A 40 -18.62 -21.91 31.55
C SER A 40 -18.47 -22.64 32.89
N GLU A 41 -18.94 -23.89 33.03
CA GLU A 41 -18.94 -24.62 34.31
C GLU A 41 -17.83 -25.70 34.41
N ARG A 42 -17.09 -25.97 33.34
CA ARG A 42 -16.00 -26.95 33.39
C ARG A 42 -14.77 -26.31 34.00
N ALA A 43 -14.31 -26.84 35.14
CA ALA A 43 -13.07 -26.42 35.77
C ALA A 43 -11.92 -26.48 34.74
N LEU A 44 -11.15 -25.39 34.63
CA LEU A 44 -10.02 -25.32 33.73
C LEU A 44 -8.96 -26.36 34.14
N PRO A 45 -8.31 -27.03 33.17
CA PRO A 45 -7.23 -27.95 33.47
C PRO A 45 -6.05 -27.21 34.11
N LYS A 46 -5.26 -27.93 34.91
CA LYS A 46 -4.06 -27.36 35.54
C LYS A 46 -3.04 -26.99 34.44
N PRO A 47 -2.37 -25.82 34.51
CA PRO A 47 -1.34 -25.45 33.55
C PRO A 47 -0.24 -26.53 33.43
N GLY A 48 0.19 -26.81 32.20
CA GLY A 48 1.20 -27.81 31.84
C GLY A 48 0.75 -29.27 31.96
N SER A 49 -0.50 -29.53 32.35
CA SER A 49 -0.97 -30.90 32.55
C SER A 49 -1.32 -31.62 31.23
N PRO A 50 -1.32 -32.97 31.20
CA PRO A 50 -1.79 -33.72 30.04
C PRO A 50 -3.23 -33.36 29.63
N GLU A 51 -4.09 -33.03 30.60
CA GLU A 51 -5.45 -32.56 30.36
C GLU A 51 -5.48 -31.20 29.68
N ALA A 52 -4.57 -30.28 30.02
CA ALA A 52 -4.45 -28.99 29.34
C ALA A 52 -4.01 -29.17 27.88
N MET A 53 -3.02 -30.04 27.61
CA MET A 53 -2.61 -30.37 26.25
C MET A 53 -3.74 -31.03 25.45
N ALA A 54 -4.51 -31.92 26.08
CA ALA A 54 -5.65 -32.56 25.44
C ALA A 54 -6.78 -31.55 25.13
N ALA A 55 -7.06 -30.63 26.06
CA ALA A 55 -8.01 -29.54 25.87
C ALA A 55 -7.57 -28.60 24.75
N TRP A 56 -6.27 -28.29 24.67
CA TRP A 56 -5.70 -27.51 23.58
C TRP A 56 -5.89 -28.17 22.22
N ARG A 57 -5.51 -29.44 22.07
CA ARG A 57 -5.72 -30.19 20.81
C ARG A 57 -7.20 -30.27 20.42
N ALA A 58 -8.09 -30.44 21.40
CA ALA A 58 -9.52 -30.42 21.16
C ALA A 58 -10.00 -29.04 20.68
N ALA A 59 -9.49 -27.96 21.28
CA ALA A 59 -9.76 -26.59 20.84
C ALA A 59 -9.25 -26.32 19.42
N CYS A 60 -8.05 -26.77 19.06
CA CYS A 60 -7.54 -26.69 17.68
C CYS A 60 -8.45 -27.43 16.70
N THR A 61 -8.80 -28.69 17.03
CA THR A 61 -9.65 -29.52 16.15
C THR A 61 -11.02 -28.87 15.91
N GLU A 62 -11.61 -28.30 16.96
CA GLU A 62 -12.89 -27.60 16.86
C GLU A 62 -12.75 -26.25 16.14
N TYR A 63 -11.63 -25.55 16.34
CA TYR A 63 -11.32 -24.32 15.61
C TYR A 63 -11.23 -24.60 14.12
N ASP A 64 -10.45 -25.59 13.69
CA ASP A 64 -10.34 -26.01 12.29
C ASP A 64 -11.71 -26.39 11.71
N ARG A 65 -12.54 -27.08 12.48
CA ARG A 65 -13.91 -27.43 12.07
C ARG A 65 -14.79 -26.19 11.89
N LEU A 66 -14.67 -25.21 12.77
CA LEU A 66 -15.45 -23.97 12.76
C LEU A 66 -14.96 -22.97 11.73
N THR A 67 -13.66 -22.95 11.40
CA THR A 67 -13.06 -22.03 10.40
C THR A 67 -12.96 -22.63 9.01
N ARG A 68 -13.32 -23.91 8.85
CA ARG A 68 -13.32 -24.57 7.55
C ARG A 68 -14.16 -23.79 6.54
N ILE A 69 -13.48 -23.30 5.52
CA ILE A 69 -14.06 -22.65 4.36
C ILE A 69 -14.56 -23.74 3.41
N GLY A 70 -15.75 -23.57 2.82
CA GLY A 70 -16.23 -24.51 1.81
C GLY A 70 -15.35 -24.45 0.55
N ASP A 71 -15.17 -25.57 -0.15
CA ASP A 71 -14.24 -25.67 -1.30
C ASP A 71 -14.49 -24.58 -2.37
N GLY A 72 -15.76 -24.21 -2.59
CA GLY A 72 -16.11 -23.12 -3.52
C GLY A 72 -15.68 -21.72 -3.04
N ASP A 73 -15.85 -21.43 -1.74
CA ASP A 73 -15.39 -20.16 -1.16
C ASP A 73 -13.86 -20.12 -1.08
N TYR A 74 -13.22 -21.27 -0.86
CA TYR A 74 -11.76 -21.41 -0.86
C TYR A 74 -11.18 -21.12 -2.25
N GLU A 75 -11.73 -21.72 -3.31
CA GLU A 75 -11.29 -21.44 -4.68
C GLU A 75 -11.51 -19.97 -5.08
N ARG A 76 -12.61 -19.34 -4.63
CA ARG A 76 -12.84 -17.90 -4.84
C ARG A 76 -11.84 -17.03 -4.10
N LEU A 77 -11.46 -17.42 -2.88
CA LEU A 77 -10.46 -16.69 -2.10
C LEU A 77 -9.04 -16.87 -2.63
N ARG A 78 -8.78 -17.83 -3.51
CA ARG A 78 -7.44 -18.01 -4.08
C ARG A 78 -7.13 -16.94 -5.13
N ILE A 79 -5.91 -16.41 -5.11
CA ILE A 79 -5.47 -15.38 -6.06
C ILE A 79 -4.83 -16.06 -7.27
N GLY A 80 -5.62 -16.27 -8.33
CA GLY A 80 -5.18 -16.96 -9.54
C GLY A 80 -4.74 -18.41 -9.26
N ALA A 81 -3.54 -18.77 -9.74
CA ALA A 81 -2.92 -20.07 -9.50
C ALA A 81 -2.04 -20.12 -8.23
N SER A 82 -1.90 -19.00 -7.51
CA SER A 82 -1.10 -18.92 -6.28
C SER A 82 -1.72 -19.72 -5.14
N SER A 83 -0.92 -20.16 -4.17
CA SER A 83 -1.43 -20.67 -2.89
C SER A 83 -1.86 -19.57 -1.92
N THR A 84 -1.69 -18.30 -2.29
CA THR A 84 -2.11 -17.15 -1.48
C THR A 84 -3.61 -16.94 -1.58
N LEU A 85 -4.21 -16.57 -0.44
CA LEU A 85 -5.61 -16.18 -0.35
C LEU A 85 -5.73 -14.66 -0.32
N TRP A 86 -6.84 -14.15 -0.83
CA TRP A 86 -7.30 -12.80 -0.60
C TRP A 86 -7.43 -12.54 0.91
N THR A 87 -6.89 -11.41 1.35
CA THR A 87 -7.14 -10.82 2.67
C THR A 87 -7.91 -9.52 2.49
N PRO A 88 -8.60 -8.99 3.52
CA PRO A 88 -9.30 -7.72 3.39
C PRO A 88 -8.39 -6.59 2.89
N ASP A 89 -7.14 -6.57 3.34
CA ASP A 89 -6.17 -5.54 2.92
C ASP A 89 -5.74 -5.71 1.47
N LYS A 90 -5.43 -6.95 1.02
CA LYS A 90 -5.15 -7.22 -0.39
C LYS A 90 -6.30 -6.81 -1.30
N VAL A 91 -7.54 -7.09 -0.89
CA VAL A 91 -8.74 -6.69 -1.65
C VAL A 91 -8.89 -5.17 -1.69
N ARG A 92 -8.69 -4.47 -0.56
CA ARG A 92 -8.75 -3.00 -0.51
C ARG A 92 -7.67 -2.35 -1.38
N SER A 93 -6.43 -2.85 -1.32
CA SER A 93 -5.35 -2.40 -2.21
C SER A 93 -5.73 -2.62 -3.67
N ALA A 94 -6.23 -3.80 -4.05
CA ALA A 94 -6.66 -4.08 -5.41
C ALA A 94 -7.82 -3.17 -5.88
N ILE A 95 -8.79 -2.85 -5.00
CA ILE A 95 -9.86 -1.88 -5.31
C ILE A 95 -9.30 -0.48 -5.57
N ALA A 96 -8.23 -0.11 -4.88
CA ALA A 96 -7.51 1.15 -5.06
C ALA A 96 -6.55 1.14 -6.27
N GLY A 97 -6.40 0.00 -6.96
CA GLY A 97 -5.42 -0.18 -8.04
C GLY A 97 -3.98 -0.37 -7.56
N ASP A 98 -3.78 -0.66 -6.27
CA ASP A 98 -2.49 -0.97 -5.67
C ASP A 98 -2.28 -2.50 -5.60
N PHE A 99 -1.21 -2.97 -6.22
CA PHE A 99 -0.83 -4.39 -6.26
C PHE A 99 0.51 -4.69 -5.59
N SER A 100 1.05 -3.73 -4.81
CA SER A 100 2.33 -3.85 -4.12
C SER A 100 2.40 -5.01 -3.12
N SER A 101 1.25 -5.45 -2.60
CA SER A 101 1.11 -6.57 -1.66
C SER A 101 1.06 -7.96 -2.31
N ALA A 102 1.12 -8.04 -3.65
CA ALA A 102 1.20 -9.30 -4.37
C ALA A 102 2.56 -9.99 -4.09
N ALA A 103 2.55 -11.30 -3.83
CA ALA A 103 3.79 -12.04 -3.58
C ALA A 103 4.56 -12.37 -4.88
N SER A 104 3.94 -12.17 -6.04
CA SER A 104 4.54 -12.40 -7.36
C SER A 104 3.86 -11.54 -8.43
N SER A 105 4.51 -11.42 -9.60
CA SER A 105 3.92 -10.74 -10.77
C SER A 105 2.67 -11.44 -11.29
N ASP A 106 2.62 -12.77 -11.25
CA ASP A 106 1.43 -13.54 -11.65
C ASP A 106 0.25 -13.28 -10.70
N GLU A 107 0.52 -13.15 -9.41
CA GLU A 107 -0.49 -12.76 -8.41
C GLU A 107 -0.98 -11.33 -8.66
N ALA A 108 -0.08 -10.38 -8.95
CA ALA A 108 -0.46 -9.00 -9.27
C ALA A 108 -1.36 -8.93 -10.52
N LEU A 109 -1.04 -9.69 -11.57
CA LEU A 109 -1.86 -9.81 -12.78
C LEU A 109 -3.24 -10.42 -12.46
N ALA A 110 -3.29 -11.47 -11.63
CA ALA A 110 -4.54 -12.07 -11.20
C ALA A 110 -5.40 -11.09 -10.39
N MET A 111 -4.79 -10.31 -9.49
CA MET A 111 -5.47 -9.24 -8.74
C MET A 111 -6.03 -8.17 -9.68
N ALA A 112 -5.21 -7.68 -10.62
CA ALA A 112 -5.59 -6.65 -11.59
C ALA A 112 -6.66 -7.10 -12.59
N SER A 113 -6.77 -8.41 -12.83
CA SER A 113 -7.79 -8.98 -13.73
C SER A 113 -9.20 -9.02 -13.13
N GLN A 114 -9.34 -8.85 -11.81
CA GLN A 114 -10.65 -8.85 -11.16
C GLN A 114 -11.39 -7.55 -11.43
N SER A 115 -12.68 -7.65 -11.75
CA SER A 115 -13.53 -6.47 -11.82
C SER A 115 -13.75 -5.87 -10.42
N ARG A 116 -14.05 -4.58 -10.36
CA ARG A 116 -14.37 -3.90 -9.09
C ARG A 116 -15.53 -4.55 -8.34
N ALA A 117 -16.53 -5.06 -9.05
CA ALA A 117 -17.67 -5.76 -8.44
C ALA A 117 -17.25 -7.10 -7.81
N GLU A 118 -16.41 -7.88 -8.50
CA GLU A 118 -15.85 -9.12 -7.96
C GLU A 118 -14.97 -8.85 -6.72
N LEU A 119 -14.18 -7.77 -6.76
CA LEU A 119 -13.39 -7.35 -5.60
C LEU A 119 -14.26 -6.94 -4.41
N GLN A 120 -15.41 -6.29 -4.63
CA GLN A 120 -16.35 -5.97 -3.54
C GLN A 120 -16.97 -7.24 -2.93
N ASP A 121 -17.33 -8.22 -3.75
CA ASP A 121 -17.81 -9.51 -3.27
C ASP A 121 -16.73 -10.28 -2.50
N LEU A 122 -15.49 -10.22 -2.97
CA LEU A 122 -14.32 -10.79 -2.28
C LEU A 122 -14.06 -10.08 -0.94
N LEU A 123 -14.28 -8.78 -0.85
CA LEU A 123 -14.14 -8.06 0.41
C LEU A 123 -15.15 -8.57 1.45
N VAL A 124 -16.41 -8.76 1.05
CA VAL A 124 -17.42 -9.33 1.94
C VAL A 124 -17.05 -10.76 2.36
N LEU A 125 -16.54 -11.57 1.43
CA LEU A 125 -16.14 -12.95 1.70
C LEU A 125 -14.95 -13.03 2.67
N THR A 126 -13.91 -12.21 2.46
CA THR A 126 -12.73 -12.13 3.34
C THR A 126 -13.10 -11.64 4.73
N MET A 127 -13.93 -10.60 4.85
CA MET A 127 -14.42 -10.12 6.15
C MET A 127 -15.25 -11.19 6.88
N ARG A 128 -16.10 -11.95 6.16
CA ARG A 128 -16.85 -13.06 6.76
C ARG A 128 -15.94 -14.16 7.30
N ARG A 129 -14.91 -14.54 6.54
CA ARG A 129 -13.91 -15.54 6.96
C ARG A 129 -13.18 -15.08 8.22
N ASP A 130 -12.75 -13.81 8.25
CA ASP A 130 -11.97 -13.28 9.37
C ASP A 130 -12.86 -13.18 10.63
N LEU A 131 -14.10 -12.71 10.49
CA LEU A 131 -15.08 -12.73 11.58
C LEU A 131 -15.35 -14.16 12.08
N GLN A 132 -15.54 -15.12 11.18
CA GLN A 132 -15.72 -16.53 11.54
C GLN A 132 -14.51 -17.10 12.28
N SER A 133 -13.30 -16.69 11.90
CA SER A 133 -12.05 -17.10 12.55
C SER A 133 -11.92 -16.53 13.96
N GLU A 134 -12.26 -15.26 14.14
CA GLU A 134 -12.31 -14.59 15.45
C GLU A 134 -13.36 -15.20 16.37
N GLU A 135 -14.57 -15.45 15.84
CA GLU A 135 -15.64 -16.13 16.58
C GLU A 135 -15.24 -17.55 16.98
N ALA A 136 -14.59 -18.30 16.09
CA ALA A 136 -14.08 -19.64 16.38
C ALA A 136 -12.98 -19.60 17.46
N ALA A 137 -12.04 -18.66 17.39
CA ALA A 137 -10.98 -18.49 18.39
C ALA A 137 -11.57 -18.22 19.78
N ARG A 138 -12.59 -17.35 19.84
CA ARG A 138 -13.32 -17.03 21.07
C ARG A 138 -14.11 -18.23 21.60
N ASN A 139 -14.87 -18.89 20.74
CA ASN A 139 -15.74 -20.01 21.12
C ASN A 139 -14.94 -21.23 21.61
N THR A 140 -13.76 -21.45 21.05
CA THR A 140 -12.86 -22.54 21.44
C THR A 140 -11.93 -22.16 22.58
N ARG A 141 -11.92 -20.88 23.00
CA ARG A 141 -10.97 -20.32 23.97
C ARG A 141 -9.53 -20.67 23.59
N LEU A 142 -9.24 -20.60 22.29
CA LEU A 142 -8.01 -21.13 21.67
C LEU A 142 -6.76 -20.64 22.42
N HIS A 143 -6.64 -19.32 22.59
CA HIS A 143 -5.48 -18.71 23.26
C HIS A 143 -5.36 -19.09 24.74
N GLU A 144 -6.47 -19.22 25.46
CA GLU A 144 -6.46 -19.61 26.87
C GLU A 144 -6.03 -21.07 27.04
N MET A 145 -6.51 -21.95 26.16
CA MET A 145 -6.11 -23.36 26.15
C MET A 145 -4.64 -23.52 25.79
N PHE A 146 -4.13 -22.71 24.85
CA PHE A 146 -2.70 -22.66 24.54
C PHE A 146 -1.86 -22.24 25.76
N ALA A 147 -2.24 -21.18 26.46
CA ALA A 147 -1.55 -20.71 27.65
C ALA A 147 -1.56 -21.73 28.79
N LEU A 148 -2.64 -22.51 28.94
CA LEU A 148 -2.69 -23.61 29.90
C LEU A 148 -1.84 -24.80 29.44
N ALA A 149 -1.79 -25.12 28.16
CA ALA A 149 -0.99 -26.25 27.66
C ALA A 149 0.51 -25.99 27.72
N TYR A 150 0.94 -24.76 27.44
CA TYR A 150 2.35 -24.34 27.36
C TYR A 150 2.63 -23.11 28.22
N PRO A 151 2.55 -23.25 29.56
CA PRO A 151 2.74 -22.11 30.47
C PRO A 151 4.14 -21.48 30.35
N ASP A 152 5.15 -22.26 29.96
CA ASP A 152 6.54 -21.78 29.81
C ASP A 152 6.76 -21.01 28.49
N GLU A 153 5.95 -21.25 27.46
CA GLU A 153 6.00 -20.49 26.19
C GLU A 153 5.26 -19.15 26.28
N VAL A 154 4.28 -19.07 27.19
CA VAL A 154 3.50 -17.86 27.48
C VAL A 154 4.09 -17.10 28.69
N ALA A 155 5.11 -17.65 29.34
CA ALA A 155 5.77 -16.97 30.43
C ALA A 155 6.17 -15.55 29.96
N PRO A 156 5.88 -14.50 30.75
CA PRO A 156 6.47 -13.19 30.49
C PRO A 156 7.96 -13.44 30.33
N PRO A 157 8.61 -12.87 29.30
CA PRO A 157 10.00 -13.18 28.98
C PRO A 157 10.76 -13.14 30.30
N ALA A 158 11.30 -14.30 30.71
CA ALA A 158 12.01 -14.42 31.97
C ALA A 158 12.94 -13.21 32.06
N GLU A 159 12.93 -12.51 33.20
CA GLU A 159 13.90 -11.44 33.44
C GLU A 159 15.24 -12.01 33.00
N VAL A 160 15.74 -11.50 31.88
CA VAL A 160 16.93 -12.07 31.26
C VAL A 160 18.03 -11.65 32.21
N ASP A 161 18.35 -12.53 33.17
CA ASP A 161 19.56 -12.43 33.96
C ASP A 161 20.65 -12.19 32.94
N ALA A 162 21.20 -10.98 32.95
CA ALA A 162 22.12 -10.50 31.94
C ALA A 162 23.30 -11.48 31.93
N GLN A 163 23.28 -12.45 31.02
CA GLN A 163 24.39 -13.35 30.84
C GLN A 163 25.55 -12.46 30.41
N GLU A 164 26.57 -12.37 31.27
CA GLU A 164 27.80 -11.66 30.95
C GLU A 164 28.32 -12.18 29.61
N GLY A 165 28.26 -11.33 28.58
CA GLY A 165 28.65 -11.66 27.20
C GLY A 165 27.51 -11.74 26.17
N ALA A 166 26.24 -11.58 26.55
CA ALA A 166 25.16 -11.44 25.57
C ALA A 166 25.29 -10.14 24.77
N ASP A 167 24.95 -10.19 23.48
CA ASP A 167 24.95 -9.02 22.59
C ASP A 167 23.98 -7.95 23.14
N PRO A 168 24.39 -6.68 23.25
CA PRO A 168 23.54 -5.61 23.78
C PRO A 168 22.19 -5.49 23.08
N ILE A 169 22.09 -5.86 21.80
CA ILE A 169 20.81 -5.80 21.07
C ILE A 169 19.74 -6.74 21.65
N VAL A 170 20.15 -7.85 22.27
CA VAL A 170 19.22 -8.81 22.89
C VAL A 170 18.49 -8.17 24.07
N ALA A 171 19.19 -7.36 24.87
CA ALA A 171 18.58 -6.61 25.97
C ALA A 171 17.60 -5.55 25.46
N VAL A 172 17.91 -4.87 24.35
CA VAL A 172 17.01 -3.89 23.72
C VAL A 172 15.75 -4.55 23.19
N ILE A 173 15.88 -5.69 22.51
CA ILE A 173 14.73 -6.49 22.03
C ILE A 173 13.84 -6.91 23.22
N ALA A 174 14.44 -7.38 24.31
CA ALA A 174 13.70 -7.74 25.52
C ALA A 174 12.97 -6.54 26.14
N ASN A 175 13.64 -5.40 26.24
CA ASN A 175 13.05 -4.15 26.76
C ASN A 175 11.85 -3.70 25.91
N HIS A 176 11.99 -3.70 24.58
CA HIS A 176 10.89 -3.34 23.69
C HIS A 176 9.72 -4.33 23.80
N LYS A 177 9.98 -5.64 23.88
CA LYS A 177 8.93 -6.64 24.13
C LYS A 177 8.17 -6.36 25.43
N ALA A 178 8.88 -6.03 26.51
CA ALA A 178 8.27 -5.72 27.81
C ALA A 178 7.46 -4.42 27.77
N ALA A 179 7.99 -3.37 27.14
CA ALA A 179 7.30 -2.09 26.99
C ALA A 179 6.02 -2.23 26.15
N TYR A 180 6.09 -2.96 25.03
CA TYR A 180 4.94 -3.25 24.19
C TYR A 180 3.89 -4.08 24.93
N ALA A 181 4.31 -5.13 25.66
CA ALA A 181 3.39 -5.94 26.47
C ALA A 181 2.67 -5.11 27.56
N ALA A 182 3.36 -4.13 28.14
CA ALA A 182 2.76 -3.21 29.10
C ALA A 182 1.78 -2.22 28.46
N TRP A 183 2.03 -1.79 27.22
CA TRP A 183 1.16 -0.86 26.49
C TRP A 183 -0.07 -1.53 25.86
N LEU A 184 0.06 -2.78 25.39
CA LEU A 184 -0.98 -3.48 24.63
C LEU A 184 -2.38 -3.52 25.29
N PRO A 185 -2.54 -3.75 26.61
CA PRO A 185 -3.85 -3.69 27.25
C PRO A 185 -4.48 -2.31 27.17
N HIS A 186 -3.69 -1.24 27.27
CA HIS A 186 -4.17 0.14 27.14
C HIS A 186 -4.59 0.44 25.70
N LEU A 187 -3.77 0.03 24.72
CA LEU A 187 -4.09 0.17 23.31
C LEU A 187 -5.45 -0.47 22.98
N ARG A 188 -5.65 -1.73 23.38
CA ARG A 188 -6.93 -2.44 23.19
C ARG A 188 -8.10 -1.69 23.83
N THR A 189 -7.95 -1.28 25.08
CA THR A 189 -9.01 -0.56 25.80
C THR A 189 -9.37 0.77 25.13
N VAL A 190 -8.37 1.53 24.65
CA VAL A 190 -8.57 2.79 23.93
C VAL A 190 -9.22 2.54 22.57
N SER A 191 -8.75 1.54 21.81
CA SER A 191 -9.30 1.19 20.49
C SER A 191 -10.74 0.69 20.55
N ASP A 192 -11.12 -0.02 21.61
CA ASP A 192 -12.48 -0.52 21.81
C ASP A 192 -13.47 0.55 22.32
N THR A 193 -12.96 1.71 22.76
CA THR A 193 -13.76 2.81 23.30
C THR A 193 -14.06 3.85 22.21
N LEU A 194 -15.33 4.20 22.04
CA LEU A 194 -15.71 5.27 21.12
C LEU A 194 -15.12 6.61 21.57
N GLN A 195 -14.59 7.41 20.64
CA GLN A 195 -14.05 8.75 20.95
C GLN A 195 -15.07 9.70 21.61
N THR A 196 -16.37 9.44 21.42
CA THR A 196 -17.46 10.21 22.03
C THR A 196 -17.79 9.80 23.46
N ASP A 197 -17.21 8.71 23.96
CA ASP A 197 -17.42 8.25 25.33
C ASP A 197 -16.61 9.12 26.30
N PRO A 198 -17.20 9.68 27.37
CA PRO A 198 -16.47 10.43 28.40
C PRO A 198 -15.29 9.67 29.03
N ALA A 199 -15.31 8.33 29.01
CA ALA A 199 -14.21 7.50 29.50
C ALA A 199 -12.98 7.53 28.58
N PHE A 200 -13.15 7.87 27.29
CA PHE A 200 -12.06 7.85 26.30
C PHE A 200 -10.87 8.71 26.74
N THR A 201 -11.12 9.96 27.17
CA THR A 201 -10.06 10.88 27.61
C THR A 201 -9.28 10.35 28.82
N ALA A 202 -9.95 9.70 29.77
CA ALA A 202 -9.29 9.12 30.93
C ALA A 202 -8.43 7.90 30.55
N LEU A 203 -8.91 7.08 29.60
CA LEU A 203 -8.20 5.92 29.08
C LEU A 203 -6.97 6.32 28.25
N GLU A 204 -7.10 7.35 27.41
CA GLU A 204 -5.99 7.92 26.64
C GLU A 204 -4.90 8.48 27.57
N ALA A 205 -5.29 9.25 28.59
CA ALA A 205 -4.35 9.75 29.59
C ALA A 205 -3.64 8.63 30.35
N ALA A 206 -4.33 7.53 30.66
CA ALA A 206 -3.73 6.35 31.29
C ALA A 206 -2.80 5.57 30.33
N ALA A 207 -3.05 5.63 29.02
CA ALA A 207 -2.26 4.96 27.99
C ALA A 207 -0.97 5.71 27.64
N GLU A 208 -0.89 7.01 27.91
CA GLU A 208 0.20 7.88 27.45
C GLU A 208 1.59 7.45 27.97
N ALA A 209 1.71 7.18 29.28
CA ALA A 209 3.00 6.78 29.85
C ALA A 209 3.48 5.40 29.37
N PRO A 210 2.63 4.34 29.29
CA PRO A 210 2.98 3.09 28.62
C PRO A 210 3.34 3.26 27.14
N LYS A 211 2.55 4.05 26.39
CA LYS A 211 2.78 4.34 24.96
C LYS A 211 4.15 4.97 24.75
N LYS A 212 4.49 6.01 25.53
CA LYS A 212 5.79 6.67 25.46
C LYS A 212 6.96 5.72 25.75
N ARG A 213 6.82 4.86 26.78
CA ARG A 213 7.86 3.85 27.09
C ARG A 213 8.06 2.84 25.96
N GLU A 214 6.99 2.46 25.27
CA GLU A 214 7.09 1.60 24.09
C GLU A 214 7.84 2.32 22.96
N ALA A 215 7.46 3.57 22.66
CA ALA A 215 8.10 4.35 21.61
C ALA A 215 9.60 4.59 21.87
N ASP A 216 9.98 4.91 23.11
CA ASP A 216 11.37 5.07 23.52
C ASP A 216 12.16 3.75 23.38
N ALA A 217 11.55 2.62 23.75
CA ALA A 217 12.15 1.30 23.61
C ALA A 217 12.26 0.85 22.14
N TYR A 218 11.31 1.24 21.29
CA TYR A 218 11.35 0.99 19.85
C TYR A 218 12.45 1.80 19.18
N ALA A 219 12.58 3.09 19.50
CA ALA A 219 13.66 3.93 18.99
C ALA A 219 15.05 3.35 19.31
N SER A 220 15.20 2.78 20.51
CA SER A 220 16.44 2.11 20.93
C SER A 220 16.85 0.94 20.02
N LEU A 221 15.92 0.27 19.33
CA LEU A 221 16.24 -0.81 18.37
C LEU A 221 17.02 -0.31 17.16
N ALA A 222 16.86 0.96 16.79
CA ALA A 222 17.60 1.58 15.69
C ALA A 222 18.95 2.17 16.13
N GLU A 223 19.09 2.50 17.42
CA GLU A 223 20.29 3.14 17.97
C GLU A 223 21.37 2.14 18.40
N VAL A 224 20.96 0.99 18.94
CA VAL A 224 21.91 -0.02 19.43
C VAL A 224 22.32 -0.96 18.29
N SER A 225 23.61 -0.95 17.96
CA SER A 225 24.17 -1.84 16.94
C SER A 225 24.48 -3.23 17.52
N PRO A 226 24.03 -4.32 16.87
CA PRO A 226 24.54 -5.66 17.15
C PRO A 226 26.06 -5.71 17.06
N THR A 227 26.71 -6.33 18.05
CA THR A 227 28.18 -6.51 18.09
C THR A 227 28.63 -7.92 17.73
N THR A 228 27.66 -8.83 17.52
CA THR A 228 27.86 -10.21 17.13
C THR A 228 26.92 -10.60 15.99
N LEU A 229 27.28 -11.66 15.24
CA LEU A 229 26.39 -12.20 14.20
C LEU A 229 25.07 -12.72 14.78
N ALA A 230 25.12 -13.33 15.97
CA ALA A 230 23.93 -13.83 16.65
C ALA A 230 22.96 -12.69 17.01
N GLY A 231 23.49 -11.55 17.48
CA GLY A 231 22.69 -10.35 17.73
C GLY A 231 22.08 -9.77 16.47
N LEU A 232 22.83 -9.77 15.35
CA LEU A 232 22.31 -9.29 14.06
C LEU A 232 21.14 -10.16 13.56
N VAL A 233 21.26 -11.49 13.65
CA VAL A 233 20.17 -12.41 13.28
C VAL A 233 18.96 -12.19 14.19
N ALA A 234 19.17 -12.05 15.50
CA ALA A 234 18.08 -11.77 16.44
C ALA A 234 17.34 -10.45 16.12
N LEU A 235 18.08 -9.40 15.74
CA LEU A 235 17.49 -8.14 15.31
C LEU A 235 16.72 -8.30 13.99
N ALA A 236 17.32 -8.94 12.98
CA ALA A 236 16.69 -9.14 11.68
C ALA A 236 15.39 -9.96 11.76
N ASP A 237 15.33 -10.96 12.62
CA ASP A 237 14.12 -11.76 12.85
C ASP A 237 13.03 -10.96 13.59
N TYR A 238 13.43 -10.09 14.52
CA TYR A 238 12.50 -9.36 15.37
C TYR A 238 11.90 -8.10 14.72
N LEU A 239 12.74 -7.36 13.99
CA LEU A 239 12.47 -6.00 13.54
C LEU A 239 11.27 -5.88 12.59
N PRO A 240 11.05 -6.77 11.59
CA PRO A 240 9.86 -6.71 10.74
C PRO A 240 8.56 -6.75 11.54
N GLY A 241 8.48 -7.64 12.54
CA GLY A 241 7.33 -7.71 13.42
C GLY A 241 7.16 -6.46 14.29
N ALA A 242 8.27 -5.85 14.74
CA ALA A 242 8.21 -4.62 15.52
C ALA A 242 7.72 -3.43 14.69
N VAL A 243 8.21 -3.27 13.46
CA VAL A 243 7.75 -2.23 12.53
C VAL A 243 6.26 -2.36 12.25
N LEU A 244 5.79 -3.58 11.93
CA LEU A 244 4.36 -3.82 11.67
C LEU A 244 3.47 -3.51 12.88
N ARG A 245 3.97 -3.71 14.10
CA ARG A 245 3.24 -3.41 15.33
C ARG A 245 3.23 -1.91 15.67
N ASN A 246 4.23 -1.15 15.22
CA ASN A 246 4.37 0.29 15.49
C ASN A 246 3.92 1.20 14.35
N ALA A 247 3.52 0.63 13.20
CA ALA A 247 3.10 1.29 11.96
C ALA A 247 1.87 2.24 12.05
N VAL A 248 1.45 2.61 13.26
CA VAL A 248 0.32 3.54 13.51
C VAL A 248 0.69 5.00 13.17
N VAL A 249 1.98 5.35 13.11
CA VAL A 249 2.41 6.76 12.95
C VAL A 249 3.15 7.03 11.62
N ASP A 250 4.14 6.22 11.23
CA ASP A 250 4.94 6.45 10.00
C ASP A 250 5.73 5.18 9.57
N ALA A 251 5.02 4.21 8.99
CA ALA A 251 5.57 2.89 8.67
C ALA A 251 6.78 2.93 7.73
N ASP A 252 6.81 3.87 6.78
CA ASP A 252 7.87 3.98 5.78
C ASP A 252 9.17 4.52 6.39
N ASN A 253 9.07 5.56 7.23
CA ASN A 253 10.22 6.13 7.93
C ASN A 253 10.83 5.13 8.93
N ASP A 254 9.98 4.40 9.66
CA ASP A 254 10.42 3.39 10.61
C ASP A 254 11.05 2.18 9.92
N ALA A 255 10.51 1.73 8.79
CA ALA A 255 11.13 0.72 7.94
C ALA A 255 12.50 1.17 7.41
N MET A 256 12.62 2.44 7.00
CA MET A 256 13.89 3.00 6.53
C MET A 256 14.94 3.11 7.64
N LYS A 257 14.55 3.50 8.86
CA LYS A 257 15.46 3.51 10.03
C LYS A 257 15.91 2.09 10.37
N ALA A 258 14.98 1.14 10.41
CA ALA A 258 15.25 -0.28 10.65
C ALA A 258 16.27 -0.85 9.64
N LEU A 259 16.05 -0.61 8.35
CA LEU A 259 16.94 -1.04 7.28
C LEU A 259 18.33 -0.40 7.41
N THR A 260 18.38 0.90 7.72
CA THR A 260 19.63 1.65 7.92
C THR A 260 20.45 1.10 9.09
N ALA A 261 19.79 0.79 10.22
CA ALA A 261 20.43 0.18 11.38
C ALA A 261 21.01 -1.20 11.04
N MET A 262 20.24 -2.06 10.36
CA MET A 262 20.72 -3.38 9.92
C MET A 262 21.92 -3.27 8.97
N CYS A 263 21.86 -2.37 7.98
CA CYS A 263 22.96 -2.18 7.04
C CYS A 263 24.23 -1.67 7.73
N SER A 264 24.09 -0.79 8.73
CA SER A 264 25.20 -0.27 9.52
C SER A 264 25.83 -1.36 10.39
N ALA A 265 25.01 -2.21 11.00
CA ALA A 265 25.47 -3.35 11.79
C ALA A 265 26.22 -4.39 10.93
N VAL A 266 25.71 -4.71 9.74
CA VAL A 266 26.41 -5.59 8.78
C VAL A 266 27.78 -5.02 8.41
N LYS A 267 27.85 -3.71 8.11
CA LYS A 267 29.13 -3.04 7.81
C LYS A 267 30.10 -3.09 8.98
N ALA A 268 29.62 -2.87 10.20
CA ALA A 268 30.47 -2.93 11.40
C ALA A 268 31.01 -4.34 11.66
N LEU A 269 30.18 -5.38 11.46
CA LEU A 269 30.55 -6.78 11.70
C LEU A 269 31.48 -7.36 10.63
N LEU A 270 31.31 -6.95 9.37
CA LEU A 270 32.21 -7.36 8.28
C LEU A 270 33.56 -6.60 8.31
N GLY A 271 33.66 -5.57 9.15
CA GLY A 271 34.86 -4.77 9.34
C GLY A 271 35.24 -3.92 8.11
N ASP A 272 36.41 -3.29 8.21
CA ASP A 272 37.08 -2.55 7.13
C ASP A 272 37.69 -3.52 6.10
N ASP A 273 36.91 -4.47 5.60
CA ASP A 273 37.38 -5.32 4.51
C ASP A 273 37.63 -4.44 3.28
N ILE A 274 38.92 -4.25 2.96
CA ILE A 274 39.41 -3.37 1.91
C ILE A 274 38.75 -3.74 0.56
N GLY A 275 38.41 -5.01 0.36
CA GLY A 275 37.69 -5.48 -0.82
C GLY A 275 36.26 -4.94 -0.92
N LEU A 276 35.55 -4.84 0.20
CA LEU A 276 34.20 -4.27 0.24
C LEU A 276 34.23 -2.74 0.06
N ARG A 277 35.23 -2.05 0.62
CA ARG A 277 35.43 -0.61 0.38
C ARG A 277 35.76 -0.30 -1.08
N ALA A 278 36.63 -1.09 -1.72
CA ALA A 278 36.95 -0.92 -3.13
C ALA A 278 35.70 -1.09 -4.01
N ALA A 279 34.90 -2.14 -3.75
CA ALA A 279 33.65 -2.37 -4.45
C ALA A 279 32.60 -1.25 -4.20
N LEU A 280 32.50 -0.73 -2.97
CA LEU A 280 31.60 0.37 -2.64
C LEU A 280 32.06 1.73 -3.22
N HIS A 281 33.37 1.99 -3.26
CA HIS A 281 33.93 3.19 -3.90
C HIS A 281 33.76 3.16 -5.42
N GLU A 282 33.95 2.01 -6.07
CA GLU A 282 33.70 1.87 -7.50
C GLU A 282 32.21 2.07 -7.82
N ARG A 283 31.31 1.54 -6.97
CA ARG A 283 29.87 1.73 -7.11
C ARG A 283 29.43 3.17 -6.86
N ARG A 284 30.08 3.88 -5.93
CA ARG A 284 29.85 5.30 -5.64
C ARG A 284 30.39 6.21 -6.75
N ALA A 285 31.57 5.92 -7.30
CA ALA A 285 32.11 6.64 -8.44
C ALA A 285 31.19 6.53 -9.67
N ARG A 286 30.62 5.34 -9.93
CA ARG A 286 29.58 5.19 -10.98
C ARG A 286 28.29 5.94 -10.66
N ALA A 287 27.92 6.05 -9.39
CA ALA A 287 26.76 6.84 -8.98
C ALA A 287 27.01 8.35 -9.11
N ASP A 288 28.22 8.83 -8.82
CA ASP A 288 28.60 10.24 -8.95
C ASP A 288 28.77 10.65 -10.43
N GLU A 289 29.28 9.76 -11.28
CA GLU A 289 29.33 9.93 -12.74
C GLU A 289 27.91 9.95 -13.35
N PHE A 290 27.02 9.07 -12.86
CA PHE A 290 25.59 9.10 -13.14
C PHE A 290 24.92 10.41 -12.68
N LEU A 291 25.23 10.91 -11.47
CA LEU A 291 24.69 12.16 -10.94
C LEU A 291 25.20 13.42 -11.69
N ALA A 292 26.44 13.41 -12.19
CA ALA A 292 26.98 14.49 -13.00
C ALA A 292 26.35 14.55 -14.40
N GLU A 293 25.90 13.40 -14.93
CA GLU A 293 25.12 13.31 -16.16
C GLU A 293 23.63 13.65 -15.96
N MET A 294 23.14 13.60 -14.71
CA MET A 294 21.77 13.95 -14.30
C MET A 294 21.46 15.46 -14.24
N GLU A 295 22.44 16.38 -14.22
CA GLU A 295 22.15 17.84 -14.14
C GLU A 295 21.55 18.48 -15.41
N ARG A 296 21.22 17.68 -16.44
CA ARG A 296 20.62 18.16 -17.70
C ARG A 296 19.24 17.54 -17.92
N ASP A 297 18.22 18.41 -17.89
CA ASP A 297 16.83 18.19 -18.27
C ASP A 297 15.91 17.41 -17.31
N GLY A 298 14.65 17.85 -17.30
CA GLY A 298 13.64 17.54 -16.27
C GLY A 298 13.46 16.06 -15.95
N PHE A 299 13.10 15.77 -14.70
CA PHE A 299 13.00 14.41 -14.17
C PHE A 299 11.56 13.91 -14.09
N LEU A 300 11.37 12.62 -14.33
CA LEU A 300 10.13 11.89 -14.13
C LEU A 300 10.26 10.82 -13.04
N PRO A 301 9.22 10.61 -12.23
CA PRO A 301 9.10 9.45 -11.36
C PRO A 301 9.18 8.15 -12.18
N TYR A 302 10.13 7.28 -11.83
CA TYR A 302 10.43 6.05 -12.57
C TYR A 302 10.53 4.81 -11.65
N PRO A 303 9.98 3.65 -12.07
CA PRO A 303 9.08 3.49 -13.23
C PRO A 303 7.75 4.22 -13.01
N ALA A 304 7.07 4.59 -14.10
CA ALA A 304 5.86 5.42 -14.04
C ALA A 304 4.71 4.75 -13.26
N ASP A 305 4.69 3.41 -13.23
CA ASP A 305 3.69 2.60 -12.53
C ASP A 305 4.05 2.32 -11.07
N ASN A 306 5.30 2.54 -10.65
CA ASN A 306 5.75 2.37 -9.26
C ASN A 306 7.05 3.16 -9.02
N PRO A 307 6.97 4.49 -8.84
CA PRO A 307 8.17 5.32 -8.86
C PRO A 307 9.06 5.06 -7.65
N ARG A 308 10.25 4.52 -7.92
CA ARG A 308 11.29 4.24 -6.90
C ARG A 308 12.46 5.20 -6.99
N SER A 309 12.51 6.01 -8.04
CA SER A 309 13.55 6.99 -8.33
C SER A 309 13.04 8.09 -9.26
N LEU A 310 13.79 9.17 -9.40
CA LEU A 310 13.59 10.17 -10.43
C LEU A 310 14.65 9.95 -11.53
N LEU A 311 14.23 9.80 -12.79
CA LEU A 311 15.11 9.71 -13.95
C LEU A 311 14.88 10.89 -14.88
N ALA A 312 15.93 11.41 -15.52
CA ALA A 312 15.77 12.41 -16.58
C ALA A 312 14.79 11.88 -17.64
N THR A 313 13.91 12.76 -18.13
CA THR A 313 12.74 12.39 -18.94
C THR A 313 13.11 11.54 -20.15
N ASP A 314 14.17 11.92 -20.86
CA ASP A 314 14.66 11.18 -22.03
C ASP A 314 15.13 9.76 -21.68
N TYR A 315 15.72 9.60 -20.50
CA TYR A 315 16.13 8.29 -19.97
C TYR A 315 14.94 7.48 -19.46
N ALA A 316 14.00 8.11 -18.76
CA ALA A 316 12.80 7.45 -18.24
C ALA A 316 11.95 6.88 -19.39
N ILE A 317 11.77 7.66 -20.46
CA ILE A 317 11.03 7.24 -21.66
C ILE A 317 11.75 6.06 -22.33
N ARG A 318 13.07 6.15 -22.54
CA ARG A 318 13.83 5.06 -23.16
C ARG A 318 13.78 3.79 -22.31
N TYR A 319 14.00 3.90 -21.01
CA TYR A 319 14.04 2.75 -20.10
C TYR A 319 12.65 2.09 -20.00
N GLU A 320 11.57 2.87 -19.94
CA GLU A 320 10.22 2.31 -19.97
C GLU A 320 9.90 1.68 -21.33
N ALA A 321 10.35 2.27 -22.44
CA ALA A 321 10.22 1.68 -23.76
C ALA A 321 10.98 0.34 -23.87
N GLU A 322 12.19 0.23 -23.29
CA GLU A 322 12.94 -1.02 -23.20
C GLU A 322 12.17 -2.09 -22.41
N ARG A 323 11.61 -1.71 -21.24
CA ARG A 323 10.78 -2.59 -20.41
C ARG A 323 9.56 -3.10 -21.19
N LEU A 324 8.81 -2.18 -21.81
CA LEU A 324 7.62 -2.50 -22.58
C LEU A 324 7.96 -3.34 -23.82
N LEU A 325 9.08 -3.07 -24.49
CA LEU A 325 9.57 -3.87 -25.61
C LEU A 325 9.85 -5.31 -25.16
N ALA A 326 10.51 -5.50 -24.03
CA ALA A 326 10.79 -6.84 -23.51
C ALA A 326 9.51 -7.62 -23.16
N ILE A 327 8.52 -6.94 -22.54
CA ILE A 327 7.20 -7.53 -22.24
C ILE A 327 6.48 -7.91 -23.54
N ALA A 328 6.46 -7.01 -24.52
CA ALA A 328 5.83 -7.19 -25.82
C ALA A 328 6.48 -8.34 -26.60
N GLN A 329 7.82 -8.44 -26.61
CA GLN A 329 8.57 -9.53 -27.23
C GLN A 329 8.24 -10.87 -26.57
N SER A 330 8.23 -10.93 -25.24
CA SER A 330 7.85 -12.15 -24.52
C SER A 330 6.42 -12.60 -24.83
N ALA A 331 5.47 -11.66 -24.92
CA ALA A 331 4.08 -11.95 -25.28
C ALA A 331 3.95 -12.40 -26.75
N PHE A 332 4.69 -11.75 -27.65
CA PHE A 332 4.79 -12.13 -29.06
C PHE A 332 5.32 -13.57 -29.20
N ASP A 333 6.43 -13.91 -28.55
CA ASP A 333 7.04 -15.25 -28.63
C ASP A 333 6.11 -16.35 -28.12
N ARG A 334 5.42 -16.09 -26.99
CA ARG A 334 4.42 -17.01 -26.44
C ARG A 334 3.29 -17.29 -27.44
N ARG A 335 2.80 -16.27 -28.14
CA ARG A 335 1.71 -16.43 -29.12
C ARG A 335 2.19 -16.94 -30.48
N ALA A 336 3.38 -16.56 -30.92
CA ALA A 336 3.95 -16.97 -32.20
C ALA A 336 4.03 -18.51 -32.32
N ASN A 337 4.35 -19.20 -31.22
CA ASN A 337 4.39 -20.65 -31.15
C ASN A 337 3.05 -21.33 -31.47
N ALA A 338 1.92 -20.69 -31.20
CA ALA A 338 0.60 -21.24 -31.53
C ALA A 338 0.38 -21.37 -33.05
N TYR A 339 1.15 -20.62 -33.86
CA TYR A 339 1.06 -20.63 -35.32
C TYR A 339 2.14 -21.50 -35.99
N ALA A 340 2.92 -22.25 -35.21
CA ALA A 340 4.05 -23.03 -35.75
C ALA A 340 3.62 -24.08 -36.80
N GLY A 341 2.40 -24.61 -36.70
CA GLY A 341 1.85 -25.60 -37.63
C GLY A 341 1.14 -25.03 -38.88
N PHE A 342 1.06 -23.70 -39.02
CA PHE A 342 0.33 -23.06 -40.12
C PHE A 342 1.18 -23.07 -41.41
N PRO A 343 0.56 -23.05 -42.60
CA PRO A 343 1.28 -22.81 -43.84
C PRO A 343 2.06 -21.49 -43.79
N THR A 344 3.28 -21.45 -44.34
CA THR A 344 4.21 -20.32 -44.20
C THR A 344 3.58 -18.95 -44.51
N ALA A 345 2.88 -18.82 -45.65
CA ALA A 345 2.27 -17.55 -46.06
C ALA A 345 1.09 -17.10 -45.16
N GLU A 346 0.47 -18.02 -44.43
CA GLU A 346 -0.56 -17.71 -43.44
C GLU A 346 0.08 -17.35 -42.10
N ARG A 347 1.07 -18.13 -41.66
CA ARG A 347 1.87 -17.86 -40.48
C ARG A 347 2.48 -16.46 -40.53
N ASP A 348 3.11 -16.08 -41.64
CA ASP A 348 3.79 -14.79 -41.76
C ASP A 348 2.79 -13.62 -41.64
N ARG A 349 1.59 -13.74 -42.23
CA ARG A 349 0.50 -12.76 -42.06
C ARG A 349 -0.02 -12.68 -40.62
N HIS A 350 -0.01 -13.78 -39.88
CA HIS A 350 -0.35 -13.77 -38.45
C HIS A 350 0.75 -13.12 -37.61
N LEU A 351 2.02 -13.42 -37.90
CA LEU A 351 3.16 -12.83 -37.21
C LEU A 351 3.26 -11.31 -37.47
N GLU A 352 3.09 -10.84 -38.71
CA GLU A 352 3.06 -9.41 -39.02
C GLU A 352 1.96 -8.68 -38.24
N ARG A 353 0.76 -9.27 -38.17
CA ARG A 353 -0.35 -8.73 -37.39
C ARG A 353 -0.03 -8.69 -35.89
N LEU A 354 0.60 -9.72 -35.34
CA LEU A 354 1.03 -9.74 -33.95
C LEU A 354 2.14 -8.71 -33.67
N ARG A 355 3.11 -8.53 -34.59
CA ARG A 355 4.13 -7.47 -34.46
C ARG A 355 3.49 -6.10 -34.40
N ALA A 356 2.47 -5.84 -35.23
CA ALA A 356 1.70 -4.60 -35.22
C ALA A 356 0.83 -4.46 -33.96
N GLU A 357 0.15 -5.54 -33.52
CA GLU A 357 -0.67 -5.56 -32.29
C GLU A 357 0.16 -5.22 -31.05
N TYR A 358 1.36 -5.82 -30.94
CA TYR A 358 2.30 -5.59 -29.84
C TYR A 358 3.23 -4.39 -30.05
N ARG A 359 3.11 -3.67 -31.17
CA ARG A 359 3.88 -2.46 -31.48
C ARG A 359 5.40 -2.64 -31.40
N LEU A 360 5.89 -3.81 -31.76
CA LEU A 360 7.30 -4.18 -31.58
C LEU A 360 8.25 -3.23 -32.30
N ASP A 361 7.92 -2.84 -33.52
CA ASP A 361 8.78 -1.97 -34.33
C ASP A 361 8.76 -0.51 -33.82
N GLN A 362 7.64 -0.03 -33.27
CA GLN A 362 7.58 1.31 -32.66
C GLN A 362 8.34 1.37 -31.34
N LEU A 363 8.20 0.35 -30.49
CA LEU A 363 8.95 0.26 -29.23
C LEU A 363 10.45 0.14 -29.50
N ALA A 364 10.86 -0.67 -30.48
CA ALA A 364 12.25 -0.76 -30.91
C ALA A 364 12.80 0.59 -31.40
N ALA A 365 12.04 1.34 -32.20
CA ALA A 365 12.46 2.67 -32.66
C ALA A 365 12.69 3.67 -31.52
N VAL A 366 11.85 3.65 -30.47
CA VAL A 366 12.03 4.51 -29.28
C VAL A 366 13.28 4.10 -28.50
N VAL A 367 13.52 2.78 -28.35
CA VAL A 367 14.73 2.25 -27.70
C VAL A 367 16.00 2.63 -28.47
N ASP A 368 15.96 2.57 -29.80
CA ASP A 368 17.06 2.93 -30.69
C ASP A 368 17.33 4.45 -30.75
N GLY A 369 16.56 5.26 -30.00
CA GLY A 369 16.73 6.70 -29.94
C GLY A 369 16.31 7.43 -31.22
N SER A 370 15.43 6.83 -32.05
CA SER A 370 14.79 7.58 -33.12
C SER A 370 13.90 8.65 -32.50
N PRO A 371 14.18 9.95 -32.75
CA PRO A 371 13.43 11.03 -32.12
C PRO A 371 11.96 10.90 -32.53
N MET A 372 11.07 10.68 -31.55
CA MET A 372 9.65 10.95 -31.77
C MET A 372 9.54 12.43 -32.12
N ALA A 373 9.01 12.75 -33.29
CA ALA A 373 8.73 14.13 -33.66
C ALA A 373 7.77 14.71 -32.60
N ALA A 374 8.29 15.53 -31.69
CA ALA A 374 7.46 16.25 -30.74
C ALA A 374 6.46 17.08 -31.56
N SER A 375 5.17 16.92 -31.26
CA SER A 375 4.16 17.72 -31.94
C SER A 375 4.36 19.18 -31.53
N LYS A 376 4.32 20.09 -32.49
CA LYS A 376 4.46 21.54 -32.27
C LYS A 376 3.61 22.07 -31.11
N LEU A 377 2.43 21.49 -30.88
CA LEU A 377 1.53 21.87 -29.77
C LEU A 377 2.10 21.52 -28.38
N THR A 378 2.87 20.44 -28.26
CA THR A 378 3.56 20.08 -27.01
C THR A 378 4.51 21.19 -26.59
N ASP A 379 5.31 21.71 -27.53
CA ASP A 379 6.23 22.82 -27.29
C ASP A 379 5.47 24.12 -26.96
N GLU A 380 4.36 24.37 -27.66
CA GLU A 380 3.50 25.54 -27.40
C GLU A 380 2.88 25.51 -26.00
N ILE A 381 2.46 24.33 -25.51
CA ILE A 381 1.95 24.13 -24.14
C ILE A 381 3.05 24.37 -23.10
N LEU A 382 4.23 23.76 -23.27
CA LEU A 382 5.35 23.94 -22.33
C LEU A 382 5.81 25.40 -22.26
N ALA A 383 5.88 26.08 -23.41
CA ALA A 383 6.23 27.49 -23.47
C ALA A 383 5.17 28.37 -22.79
N GLY A 384 3.88 28.10 -23.04
CA GLY A 384 2.78 28.81 -22.39
C GLY A 384 2.77 28.62 -20.88
N TRP A 385 3.02 27.39 -20.41
CA TRP A 385 3.07 27.08 -18.98
C TRP A 385 4.22 27.82 -18.31
N ARG A 386 5.41 27.80 -18.92
CA ARG A 386 6.57 28.55 -18.41
C ARG A 386 6.29 30.06 -18.30
N GLU A 387 5.61 30.64 -19.29
CA GLU A 387 5.24 32.05 -19.27
C GLU A 387 4.25 32.37 -18.14
N TRP A 388 3.20 31.55 -17.99
CA TRP A 388 2.20 31.71 -16.94
C TRP A 388 2.81 31.54 -15.55
N ALA A 389 3.61 30.49 -15.34
CA ALA A 389 4.22 30.15 -14.06
C ALA A 389 5.18 31.26 -13.56
N ASN A 390 5.87 31.94 -14.48
CA ASN A 390 6.83 32.99 -14.16
C ASN A 390 6.23 34.40 -14.09
N ASP A 391 4.92 34.59 -14.33
CA ASP A 391 4.31 35.89 -14.13
C ASP A 391 4.15 36.16 -12.62
N PRO A 392 4.85 37.14 -12.02
CA PRO A 392 4.74 37.40 -10.58
C PRO A 392 3.34 37.84 -10.13
N ARG A 393 2.45 38.22 -11.07
CA ARG A 393 1.12 38.77 -10.79
C ARG A 393 -0.01 37.74 -10.80
N HIS A 394 0.24 36.49 -11.19
CA HIS A 394 -0.81 35.47 -11.20
C HIS A 394 -1.33 35.07 -9.81
N PHE A 395 -0.69 35.54 -8.74
CA PHE A 395 -1.13 35.37 -7.34
C PHE A 395 -1.81 36.61 -6.75
N ASP A 396 -1.96 37.69 -7.53
CA ASP A 396 -2.67 38.89 -7.08
C ASP A 396 -4.18 38.71 -7.28
N GLU A 397 -4.99 39.08 -6.29
CA GLU A 397 -6.45 38.96 -6.34
C GLU A 397 -7.06 39.96 -7.35
N GLU A 398 -6.36 41.04 -7.69
CA GLU A 398 -6.75 41.95 -8.76
C GLU A 398 -6.28 41.42 -10.12
N GLU A 399 -7.18 40.76 -10.84
CA GLU A 399 -6.93 40.23 -12.18
C GLU A 399 -6.62 41.37 -13.16
N CYS A 400 -5.33 41.62 -13.40
CA CYS A 400 -4.89 42.60 -14.39
C CYS A 400 -5.03 42.05 -15.82
N GLU A 401 -5.09 42.94 -16.82
CA GLU A 401 -5.26 42.54 -18.23
C GLU A 401 -4.20 41.54 -18.72
N ALA A 402 -2.99 41.58 -18.16
CA ALA A 402 -1.93 40.63 -18.48
C ALA A 402 -2.20 39.21 -17.93
N THR A 403 -2.69 39.10 -16.68
CA THR A 403 -3.08 37.81 -16.09
C THR A 403 -4.25 37.20 -16.87
N ARG A 404 -5.23 38.02 -17.26
CA ARG A 404 -6.36 37.58 -18.10
C ARG A 404 -5.88 37.06 -19.45
N ALA A 405 -4.97 37.76 -20.13
CA ALA A 405 -4.42 37.32 -21.42
C ALA A 405 -3.66 35.98 -21.32
N LEU A 406 -2.92 35.75 -20.23
CA LEU A 406 -2.24 34.47 -19.99
C LEU A 406 -3.24 33.34 -19.70
N SER A 407 -4.30 33.62 -18.94
CA SER A 407 -5.39 32.65 -18.71
C SER A 407 -6.12 32.29 -20.01
N GLU A 408 -6.44 33.27 -20.86
CA GLU A 408 -7.04 33.05 -22.18
C GLU A 408 -6.14 32.19 -23.08
N LYS A 409 -4.83 32.51 -23.11
CA LYS A 409 -3.84 31.72 -23.86
C LYS A 409 -3.75 30.29 -23.34
N ARG A 410 -3.77 30.09 -22.02
CA ARG A 410 -3.78 28.77 -21.38
C ARG A 410 -4.99 27.95 -21.83
N TYR A 411 -6.20 28.52 -21.72
CA TYR A 411 -7.42 27.82 -22.13
C TYR A 411 -7.42 27.49 -23.62
N ALA A 412 -6.95 28.40 -24.49
CA ALA A 412 -6.84 28.12 -25.92
C ALA A 412 -5.90 26.95 -26.24
N LEU A 413 -4.78 26.81 -25.51
CA LEU A 413 -3.85 25.69 -25.68
C LEU A 413 -4.43 24.36 -25.17
N ILE A 414 -5.18 24.40 -24.07
CA ILE A 414 -5.90 23.24 -23.52
C ILE A 414 -6.98 22.79 -24.50
N ASP A 415 -7.81 23.70 -25.00
CA ASP A 415 -8.86 23.41 -25.99
C ASP A 415 -8.26 22.83 -27.28
N ALA A 416 -7.13 23.38 -27.74
CA ALA A 416 -6.41 22.85 -28.90
C ALA A 416 -5.94 21.41 -28.66
N ALA A 417 -5.43 21.09 -27.47
CA ALA A 417 -5.02 19.74 -27.10
C ALA A 417 -6.22 18.79 -26.97
N GLU A 418 -7.33 19.24 -26.40
CA GLU A 418 -8.56 18.48 -26.27
C GLU A 418 -9.14 18.13 -27.66
N ALA A 419 -9.12 19.07 -28.60
CA ALA A 419 -9.60 18.88 -29.96
C ALA A 419 -8.77 17.88 -30.79
N LEU A 420 -7.53 17.57 -30.38
CA LEU A 420 -6.73 16.56 -31.07
C LEU A 420 -7.39 15.17 -31.01
N PRO A 421 -7.29 14.36 -32.07
CA PRO A 421 -7.64 12.94 -31.98
C PRO A 421 -6.83 12.22 -30.88
N ALA A 422 -7.43 11.25 -30.20
CA ALA A 422 -6.78 10.42 -29.19
C ALA A 422 -5.81 9.40 -29.82
N THR A 423 -4.81 9.88 -30.53
CA THR A 423 -3.70 9.10 -31.09
C THR A 423 -2.46 9.22 -30.20
N GLN A 424 -1.52 8.29 -30.33
CA GLN A 424 -0.28 8.33 -29.53
C GLN A 424 0.59 9.56 -29.80
N GLU A 425 0.60 10.06 -31.04
CA GLU A 425 1.32 11.28 -31.42
C GLU A 425 0.80 12.52 -30.67
N ASN A 426 -0.50 12.53 -30.35
CA ASN A 426 -1.16 13.64 -29.64
C ASN A 426 -1.21 13.44 -28.13
N LEU A 427 -0.81 12.27 -27.62
CA LEU A 427 -0.88 11.93 -26.20
C LEU A 427 -0.04 12.87 -25.32
N PRO A 428 1.18 13.30 -25.70
CA PRO A 428 1.95 14.24 -24.89
C PRO A 428 1.23 15.58 -24.70
N ALA A 429 0.72 16.18 -25.79
CA ALA A 429 -0.01 17.46 -25.73
C ALA A 429 -1.28 17.36 -24.87
N LYS A 430 -2.07 16.28 -25.02
CA LYS A 430 -3.25 16.03 -24.19
C LYS A 430 -2.91 15.85 -22.72
N THR A 431 -1.85 15.10 -22.41
CA THR A 431 -1.44 14.81 -21.03
C THR A 431 -0.94 16.08 -20.34
N LEU A 432 -0.13 16.89 -21.04
CA LEU A 432 0.34 18.17 -20.49
C LEU A 432 -0.81 19.17 -20.26
N ALA A 433 -1.78 19.24 -21.17
CA ALA A 433 -2.96 20.09 -20.99
C ALA A 433 -3.78 19.69 -19.74
N LEU A 434 -3.99 18.38 -19.53
CA LEU A 434 -4.68 17.87 -18.33
C LEU A 434 -3.88 18.13 -17.05
N ALA A 435 -2.56 17.94 -17.09
CA ALA A 435 -1.69 18.22 -15.96
C ALA A 435 -1.71 19.71 -15.58
N TRP A 436 -1.75 20.61 -16.57
CA TRP A 436 -1.82 22.06 -16.33
C TRP A 436 -3.16 22.47 -15.72
N LEU A 437 -4.27 21.89 -16.16
CA LEU A 437 -5.58 22.06 -15.50
C LEU A 437 -5.54 21.60 -14.04
N GLY A 438 -5.07 20.37 -13.81
CA GLY A 438 -4.98 19.80 -12.47
C GLY A 438 -4.07 20.60 -11.54
N TYR A 439 -2.96 21.15 -12.06
CA TYR A 439 -2.08 22.04 -11.30
C TYR A 439 -2.85 23.26 -10.79
N VAL A 440 -3.53 23.98 -11.68
CA VAL A 440 -4.22 25.23 -11.35
C VAL A 440 -5.35 25.00 -10.34
N ASP A 441 -6.10 23.91 -10.48
CA ASP A 441 -7.23 23.61 -9.61
C ASP A 441 -6.81 23.15 -8.21
N LEU A 442 -5.67 22.46 -8.11
CA LEU A 442 -5.22 21.86 -6.85
C LEU A 442 -4.25 22.74 -6.08
N TRP A 443 -3.51 23.61 -6.78
CA TRP A 443 -2.39 24.32 -6.19
C TRP A 443 -2.84 25.40 -5.19
N TRP A 444 -2.33 25.29 -3.95
CA TRP A 444 -2.49 26.27 -2.89
C TRP A 444 -1.12 26.72 -2.38
N ASN A 445 -0.93 28.03 -2.30
CA ASN A 445 0.25 28.62 -1.68
C ASN A 445 0.47 28.09 -0.26
N GLY A 446 1.68 27.60 0.03
CA GLY A 446 2.09 27.14 1.36
C GLY A 446 1.64 25.72 1.74
N ARG A 447 1.00 24.97 0.84
CA ARG A 447 0.74 23.54 1.06
C ARG A 447 1.99 22.73 0.72
N ALA A 448 2.39 21.82 1.61
CA ALA A 448 3.56 21.00 1.36
C ALA A 448 3.29 20.02 0.21
N ARG A 449 4.31 19.72 -0.59
CA ARG A 449 4.20 18.79 -1.74
C ARG A 449 3.55 17.46 -1.33
N ASP A 450 3.89 16.93 -0.16
CA ASP A 450 3.39 15.63 0.29
C ASP A 450 1.92 15.63 0.73
N ASP A 451 1.32 16.80 0.92
CA ASP A 451 -0.11 16.94 1.23
C ASP A 451 -1.00 16.80 -0.02
N TYR A 452 -0.41 16.74 -1.22
CA TYR A 452 -1.14 16.56 -2.47
C TYR A 452 -1.33 15.08 -2.80
N GLY A 453 -2.45 14.74 -3.43
CA GLY A 453 -2.63 13.44 -4.07
C GLY A 453 -1.59 13.21 -5.17
N THR A 454 -1.45 11.96 -5.65
CA THR A 454 -0.47 11.59 -6.68
C THR A 454 -0.50 12.51 -7.90
N ASP A 455 -1.69 12.84 -8.40
CA ASP A 455 -1.86 13.72 -9.56
C ASP A 455 -1.40 15.17 -9.27
N GLY A 456 -1.68 15.67 -8.07
CA GLY A 456 -1.24 17.00 -7.63
C GLY A 456 0.27 17.08 -7.44
N ARG A 457 0.89 16.01 -6.93
CA ARG A 457 2.36 15.90 -6.82
C ARG A 457 3.03 15.89 -8.18
N LEU A 458 2.50 15.10 -9.12
CA LEU A 458 3.02 15.06 -10.49
C LEU A 458 2.87 16.43 -11.18
N ALA A 459 1.73 17.10 -11.01
CA ALA A 459 1.50 18.44 -11.56
C ALA A 459 2.49 19.48 -10.98
N LEU A 460 2.79 19.41 -9.68
CA LEU A 460 3.81 20.23 -9.02
C LEU A 460 5.22 19.96 -9.54
N ASP A 461 5.57 18.70 -9.74
CA ASP A 461 6.88 18.30 -10.26
C ASP A 461 7.07 18.81 -11.71
N ILE A 462 6.01 18.74 -12.52
CA ILE A 462 5.98 19.31 -13.88
C ILE A 462 6.14 20.84 -13.83
N ASP A 463 5.40 21.57 -12.98
CA ASP A 463 5.55 23.03 -12.86
C ASP A 463 6.96 23.42 -12.41
N THR A 464 7.53 22.69 -11.44
CA THR A 464 8.90 22.89 -10.94
C THR A 464 9.91 22.73 -12.08
N ALA A 465 9.78 21.67 -12.87
CA ALA A 465 10.65 21.40 -14.01
C ALA A 465 10.51 22.44 -15.13
N ILE A 466 9.28 22.86 -15.45
CA ILE A 466 9.00 23.83 -16.52
C ILE A 466 9.44 25.23 -16.14
N SER A 467 9.14 25.66 -14.91
CA SER A 467 9.41 27.01 -14.40
C SER A 467 10.88 27.20 -13.99
N GLY A 468 11.60 26.11 -13.73
CA GLY A 468 12.96 26.16 -13.18
C GLY A 468 13.00 26.66 -11.73
N ARG A 469 11.85 26.75 -11.06
CA ARG A 469 11.77 27.11 -9.64
C ARG A 469 12.12 25.89 -8.82
N THR A 470 13.32 25.85 -8.25
CA THR A 470 13.60 24.92 -7.15
C THR A 470 12.65 25.25 -6.00
N LEU A 471 11.78 24.32 -5.63
CA LEU A 471 11.02 24.39 -4.39
C LEU A 471 12.02 24.65 -3.25
N LEU A 472 12.03 25.90 -2.76
CA LEU A 472 12.93 26.28 -1.68
C LEU A 472 12.61 25.36 -0.50
N LYS A 473 13.59 24.57 -0.07
CA LYS A 473 13.50 23.74 1.14
C LYS A 473 13.16 24.64 2.32
N GLY A 474 11.89 24.69 2.72
CA GLY A 474 11.47 25.35 3.95
C GLY A 474 10.36 26.39 3.80
N TYR A 475 9.23 26.01 3.19
CA TYR A 475 7.92 26.53 3.56
C TYR A 475 7.06 25.38 4.06
#